data_AF-A0A3C1VV99-F1
#
_entry.id   AF-A0A3C1VV99-F1
#
_cell.length_a   1.000
_cell.length_b   1.000
_cell.length_c   1.000
_cell.angle_alpha   90.00
_cell.angle_beta   90.00
_cell.angle_gamma   90.00
#
_symmetry.space_group_name_H-M   'P 1'
#
loop_
_entity.id
_entity.type
_entity.pdbx_description
1 polymer ?
#
loop_
_entity_poly.entity_id
_entity_poly.type
_entity_poly.pdbx_seq_one_letter_code
_entity_poly.pdbx_strand_id
1 'polypeptide(L)' 'MPGKLVFSFNSKQIDEFPLDKEVMTIVRKDDNDIRIENLVASGHHAKLLTIFDDSFLEDLDRTNKA' A
#
# COMPACT_ATOMS: atom_id res chain seq x y z
N MET A 1 18.35 -1.87 8.27
CA MET A 1 17.85 -0.62 7.64
C MET A 1 16.37 -0.84 7.38
N PRO A 2 15.47 0.12 7.66
CA PRO A 2 14.06 -0.07 7.35
C PRO A 2 13.91 -0.38 5.86
N GLY A 3 13.05 -1.34 5.53
CA GLY A 3 12.75 -1.69 4.14
C GLY A 3 12.09 -0.52 3.40
N LYS A 4 11.89 -0.67 2.09
CA LYS A 4 11.12 0.29 1.30
C LYS A 4 10.16 -0.41 0.36
N LEU A 5 8.97 0.16 0.20
CA LEU A 5 8.00 -0.23 -0.81
C LEU A 5 8.20 0.62 -2.06
N VAL A 6 8.42 -0.02 -3.21
CA VAL A 6 8.56 0.67 -4.50
C VAL A 6 7.30 0.45 -5.32
N PHE A 7 6.61 1.52 -5.69
CA PHE A 7 5.45 1.48 -6.55
C PHE A 7 5.85 1.77 -7.99
N SER A 8 5.56 0.83 -8.91
CA SER A 8 5.94 0.95 -10.32
C SER A 8 4.79 0.53 -11.24
N PHE A 9 4.69 1.18 -12.40
CA PHE A 9 3.73 0.85 -13.46
C PHE A 9 4.43 0.88 -14.81
N ASN A 10 4.21 -0.12 -15.66
CA ASN A 10 4.92 -0.27 -16.94
C ASN A 10 6.44 -0.11 -16.82
N SER A 11 7.02 -0.73 -15.77
CA SER A 11 8.46 -0.65 -15.45
C SER A 11 9.00 0.75 -15.14
N LYS A 12 8.10 1.74 -14.96
CA LYS A 12 8.45 3.07 -14.48
C LYS A 12 8.15 3.15 -12.99
N GLN A 13 9.16 3.46 -12.19
CA GLN A 13 8.97 3.81 -10.78
C GLN A 13 8.12 5.08 -10.71
N ILE A 14 7.00 4.98 -10.02
CA ILE A 14 6.08 6.08 -9.76
C ILE A 14 6.43 6.73 -8.42
N ASP A 15 6.61 5.91 -7.38
CA ASP A 15 6.82 6.40 -6.02
C ASP A 15 7.59 5.39 -5.17
N GLU A 16 8.11 5.84 -4.02
CA GLU A 16 8.69 4.99 -2.98
C GLU A 16 8.28 5.43 -1.58
N PHE A 17 8.00 4.43 -0.73
CA PHE A 17 7.54 4.64 0.64
C PHE A 17 8.49 3.93 1.61
N PRO A 18 9.05 4.62 2.61
CA PRO A 18 9.82 3.96 3.67
C PRO A 18 8.89 3.09 4.52
N LEU A 19 9.34 1.91 4.91
CA LEU A 19 8.63 1.05 5.86
C LEU A 19 8.98 1.46 7.29
N ASP A 20 8.43 2.60 7.70
CA ASP A 20 8.75 3.27 8.98
C ASP A 20 7.66 3.08 10.06
N LYS A 21 6.55 2.44 9.70
CA LYS A 21 5.44 2.10 10.60
C LYS A 21 5.22 0.60 10.59
N GLU A 22 4.82 0.06 11.74
CA GLU A 22 4.41 -1.34 11.86
C GLU A 22 3.20 -1.66 10.97
N VAL A 23 2.28 -0.70 10.82
CA VAL A 23 1.11 -0.82 9.94
C VAL A 23 1.06 0.40 9.03
N MET A 24 1.00 0.16 7.72
CA MET A 24 0.78 1.19 6.69
C MET A 24 -0.44 0.85 5.86
N THR A 25 -1.29 1.84 5.55
CA THR A 25 -2.49 1.63 4.71
C THR A 25 -2.29 2.10 3.27
N ILE A 26 -2.76 1.29 2.32
CA ILE A 26 -2.75 1.61 0.89
C ILE A 26 -4.18 1.94 0.45
N VAL A 27 -4.47 3.23 0.23
CA VAL A 27 -5.83 3.73 -0.06
C VAL A 27 -5.78 4.92 -1.04
N ARG A 28 -6.90 5.16 -1.74
CA ARG A 28 -7.09 6.28 -2.68
C ARG A 28 -7.33 7.64 -1.99
N LYS A 29 -7.71 7.66 -0.70
CA LYS A 29 -8.17 8.87 0.01
C LYS A 29 -6.99 9.64 0.61
N ASP A 30 -7.07 10.96 0.63
CA ASP A 30 -6.02 11.92 1.03
C ASP A 30 -5.43 11.74 2.44
N ASP A 31 -5.98 10.85 3.27
CA ASP A 31 -5.65 10.68 4.69
C ASP A 31 -4.97 9.33 4.99
N ASN A 32 -4.14 8.80 4.09
CA ASN A 32 -3.49 7.48 4.26
C ASN A 32 -1.99 7.53 3.98
N ASP A 33 -1.28 6.53 4.53
CA ASP A 33 0.18 6.43 4.49
C ASP A 33 0.74 6.27 3.07
N ILE A 34 0.04 5.49 2.23
CA ILE A 34 0.44 5.18 0.86
C ILE A 34 -0.72 5.50 -0.09
N ARG A 35 -0.57 6.58 -0.87
CA ARG A 35 -1.56 7.01 -1.86
C ARG A 35 -1.20 6.51 -3.24
N ILE A 36 -2.15 5.85 -3.90
CA ILE A 36 -2.00 5.40 -5.29
C ILE A 36 -3.19 5.89 -6.12
N GLU A 37 -2.93 6.85 -7.02
CA GLU A 37 -3.97 7.60 -7.76
C GLU A 37 -4.64 6.82 -8.92
N ASN A 38 -4.16 5.62 -9.27
CA ASN A 38 -4.51 4.98 -10.55
C ASN A 38 -4.89 3.49 -10.48
N LEU A 39 -5.43 3.01 -9.36
CA LEU A 39 -5.94 1.63 -9.30
C LEU A 39 -7.43 1.63 -9.70
N VAL A 40 -7.76 0.89 -10.77
CA VAL A 40 -9.12 0.52 -11.22
C VAL A 40 -9.73 -0.47 -10.22
N ALA A 41 -9.64 -0.14 -8.94
CA ALA A 41 -9.74 -1.11 -7.86
C ALA A 41 -10.45 -0.42 -6.69
N SER A 42 -11.55 -1.04 -6.27
CA SER A 42 -12.56 -0.45 -5.39
C SER A 42 -12.02 0.00 -4.02
N GLY A 43 -12.17 1.28 -3.71
CA GLY A 43 -12.44 1.83 -2.37
C GLY A 43 -11.42 1.64 -1.24
N HIS A 44 -11.08 0.41 -0.85
CA HIS A 44 -10.18 0.06 0.27
C HIS A 44 -9.46 -1.24 -0.11
N HIS A 45 -8.13 -1.20 -0.24
CA HIS A 45 -7.40 -2.23 -0.99
C HIS A 45 -6.47 -3.08 -0.14
N ALA A 46 -5.55 -2.50 0.62
CA ALA A 46 -4.61 -3.34 1.36
C ALA A 46 -3.98 -2.61 2.56
N LYS A 47 -3.48 -3.40 3.51
CA LYS A 47 -2.54 -2.95 4.54
C LYS A 47 -1.21 -3.67 4.39
N LEU A 48 -0.15 -2.98 4.75
CA LEU A 48 1.17 -3.54 4.91
C LEU A 48 1.46 -3.65 6.40
N LEU A 49 1.78 -4.86 6.87
CA LEU A 49 2.17 -5.15 8.24
C LEU A 49 3.65 -5.52 8.26
N THR A 50 4.46 -4.75 8.97
CA THR A 50 5.89 -5.01 9.15
C THR A 50 6.12 -5.55 10.56
N ILE A 51 6.67 -6.75 10.66
CA ILE A 51 7.00 -7.43 11.91
C ILE A 51 8.50 -7.76 11.88
N PHE A 52 9.27 -7.11 12.76
CA PHE A 52 10.74 -7.17 12.72
C PHE A 52 11.28 -6.81 11.33
N ASP A 53 11.89 -7.77 10.64
CA ASP A 53 12.48 -7.60 9.31
C ASP A 53 11.57 -8.10 8.18
N ASP A 54 10.40 -8.66 8.51
CA ASP A 54 9.45 -9.21 7.56
C ASP A 54 8.30 -8.24 7.31
N SER A 55 7.79 -8.20 6.07
CA SER A 55 6.63 -7.38 5.70
C SER A 55 5.60 -8.19 4.93
N PHE A 56 4.34 -8.02 5.33
CA PHE A 56 3.19 -8.77 4.82
C PHE A 56 2.20 -7.80 4.20
N LEU A 57 1.79 -8.06 2.96
CA LEU A 57 0.71 -7.33 2.30
C LEU A 57 -0.58 -8.11 2.47
N GLU A 58 -1.56 -7.53 3.15
CA GLU A 58 -2.88 -8.12 3.35
C GLU A 58 -3.90 -7.30 2.56
N ASP A 59 -4.60 -7.95 1.64
CA ASP A 59 -5.78 -7.39 0.98
C ASP A 59 -6.88 -7.25 2.04
N LEU A 60 -7.46 -6.05 2.13
CA LEU A 60 -8.50 -5.76 3.11
C LEU A 60 -9.90 -6.16 2.64
N ASP A 61 -10.00 -6.79 1.46
CA ASP A 61 -11.13 -7.53 0.89
C ASP A 61 -12.51 -7.01 1.35
N ARG A 62 -12.68 -5.69 1.29
CA ARG A 62 -14.01 -5.11 1.21
C ARG A 62 -14.40 -5.21 -0.25
N THR A 63 -14.71 -6.44 -0.64
CA THR A 63 -15.41 -6.76 -1.87
C THR A 63 -16.46 -5.67 -2.09
N ASN A 64 -16.28 -4.85 -3.12
CA ASN A 64 -17.34 -3.95 -3.54
C ASN A 64 -18.47 -4.81 -4.12
N LYS A 65 -19.35 -5.29 -3.25
CA LYS A 65 -20.69 -5.69 -3.66
C LYS A 65 -21.54 -4.42 -3.69
N ALA A 66 -21.47 -3.72 -4.82
CA ALA A 66 -22.55 -3.00 -5.49
C ALA A 66 -21.99 -2.36 -6.77
#